data_AF-A0A1Q3NN16-F1
#
_entry.id   AF-A0A1Q3NN16-F1
#
_cell.length_a   1.000
_cell.length_b   1.000
_cell.length_c   1.000
_cell.angle_alpha   90.00
_cell.angle_beta   90.00
_cell.angle_gamma   90.00
#
_symmetry.space_group_name_H-M   'P 1'
#
loop_
_entity.id
_entity.type
_entity.pdbx_description
1 polymer ?
#
loop_
_entity_poly.entity_id
_entity_poly.type
_entity_poly.pdbx_seq_one_letter_code
_entity_poly.pdbx_strand_id
1 'polypeptide(L)'
;MGWEKGFTLVEVIVVIVVIVILVTIAAFGINKFQADGRDAQRTVDATTIADSLEKYYDHNSEYPSCAQLTAPASTVRSQSGALAGIDSDALIAPKAGSSTTNSISCADLASATSGDYFAYVGDGSDSCNTVSCLQFTIKYIDESDGTVKTISSKRTVDINTSGTVTVTAGSVTYTSGSISWNQLQNATGYTIQRDTSNTFSTGNLKQVSVGPAVSSYQFTDLAPNTTYYYRVQANATVNNSSLWSNIANKATNTLPTPTLANAQVNPVTVTESWGSTSGVTTYTIQRADNTSFTSAQTDSVSANSKTYSDTPIGNARYYRVRATISNGSTTYNGAWSNTVTYTSYVPQPDSAPSISSAVSGATATGISGTVTCSQGGTPVYSLRETHKSNSGDGDNWTSWTSWSSSNRSYAVTAYEGYQHTFQAKAACTYASSYSTELTSGTSSSVCGINTPATPTWPSGLSKSWRQNTWGHYMWYGTYCPGGTWVNDTWFHSRPWSGATPADNYHNFGFNDWWWLGPSGGASVFYEARYTCATSYTSSDWSPLSSDWIWVYW
;
A
#
# COMPACT_ATOMS: atom_id res chain seq x y z
N MET A 1 -38.49 -13.18 129.06
CA MET A 1 -39.02 -12.51 127.85
C MET A 1 -38.08 -11.36 127.51
N GLY A 2 -37.22 -11.52 126.52
CA GLY A 2 -36.31 -10.49 126.04
C GLY A 2 -36.14 -10.68 124.54
N TRP A 3 -36.66 -9.72 123.77
CA TRP A 3 -36.88 -9.80 122.33
C TRP A 3 -35.63 -10.19 121.53
N GLU A 4 -35.72 -11.26 120.75
CA GLU A 4 -34.83 -11.44 119.60
C GLU A 4 -35.17 -10.36 118.57
N LYS A 5 -34.27 -9.37 118.45
CA LYS A 5 -34.35 -8.36 117.40
C LYS A 5 -33.99 -9.01 116.07
N GLY A 6 -34.98 -9.52 115.36
CA GLY A 6 -34.85 -9.90 113.96
C GLY A 6 -34.56 -8.66 113.11
N PHE A 7 -33.61 -8.78 112.18
CA PHE A 7 -33.30 -7.73 111.20
C PHE A 7 -34.55 -7.35 110.42
N THR A 8 -34.75 -6.06 110.17
CA THR A 8 -35.90 -5.60 109.39
C THR A 8 -35.74 -6.03 107.93
N LEU A 9 -36.84 -6.36 107.26
CA LEU A 9 -36.84 -6.78 105.85
C LEU A 9 -36.15 -5.73 104.93
N VAL A 10 -36.23 -4.44 105.32
CA VAL A 10 -35.57 -3.34 104.63
C VAL A 10 -34.04 -3.40 104.77
N GLU A 11 -33.50 -3.67 105.96
CA GLU A 11 -32.05 -3.82 106.16
C GLU A 11 -31.48 -4.98 105.36
N VAL A 12 -32.18 -6.11 105.30
CA VAL A 12 -31.72 -7.28 104.52
C VAL A 12 -31.74 -6.97 103.02
N ILE A 13 -32.74 -6.25 102.51
CA ILE A 13 -32.79 -5.84 101.10
C ILE A 13 -31.70 -4.82 100.76
N VAL A 14 -31.45 -3.82 101.61
CA VAL A 14 -30.37 -2.85 101.38
C VAL A 14 -29.00 -3.54 101.37
N VAL A 15 -28.76 -4.49 102.28
CA VAL A 15 -27.51 -5.27 102.31
C VAL A 15 -27.35 -6.10 101.03
N ILE A 16 -28.39 -6.79 100.57
CA ILE A 16 -28.32 -7.57 99.32
C ILE A 16 -28.07 -6.65 98.11
N VAL A 17 -28.74 -5.50 98.03
CA VAL A 17 -28.54 -4.53 96.93
C VAL A 17 -27.10 -4.02 96.91
N VAL A 18 -26.55 -3.64 98.07
CA VAL A 18 -25.17 -3.18 98.19
C VAL A 18 -24.18 -4.29 97.83
N ILE A 19 -24.40 -5.54 98.27
CA ILE A 19 -23.56 -6.67 97.89
C ILE A 19 -23.62 -6.93 96.38
N VAL A 20 -24.79 -6.86 95.74
CA VAL A 20 -24.92 -7.03 94.28
C VAL A 20 -24.16 -5.93 93.53
N ILE A 21 -24.23 -4.68 93.98
CA ILE A 21 -23.47 -3.57 93.40
C ILE A 21 -21.96 -3.76 93.62
N LEU A 22 -21.54 -4.18 94.82
CA LEU A 22 -20.12 -4.41 95.12
C LEU A 22 -19.54 -5.59 94.35
N VAL A 23 -20.29 -6.70 94.23
CA VAL A 23 -19.89 -7.89 93.48
C VAL A 23 -19.79 -7.57 91.99
N THR A 24 -20.72 -6.78 91.43
CA THR A 24 -20.64 -6.37 90.02
C THR A 24 -19.43 -5.47 89.76
N ILE A 25 -19.18 -4.45 90.58
CA ILE A 25 -17.99 -3.58 90.45
C ILE A 25 -16.69 -4.38 90.63
N ALA A 26 -16.63 -5.27 91.62
CA ALA A 26 -15.48 -6.13 91.86
C ALA A 26 -15.23 -7.11 90.69
N ALA A 27 -16.28 -7.68 90.10
CA ALA A 27 -16.16 -8.57 88.94
C ALA A 27 -15.60 -7.85 87.70
N PHE A 28 -16.04 -6.60 87.42
CA PHE A 28 -15.48 -5.79 86.35
C PHE A 28 -14.00 -5.41 86.62
N GLY A 29 -13.65 -5.11 87.88
CA GLY A 29 -12.28 -4.83 88.28
C GLY A 29 -11.35 -6.04 88.11
N ILE A 30 -11.74 -7.22 88.60
CA ILE A 30 -10.93 -8.44 88.55
C ILE A 30 -10.62 -8.86 87.10
N ASN A 31 -11.62 -8.81 86.22
CA ASN A 31 -11.42 -9.16 84.81
C ASN A 31 -10.43 -8.21 84.12
N LYS A 32 -10.48 -6.91 84.45
CA LYS A 32 -9.54 -5.91 83.93
C LYS A 32 -8.12 -6.14 84.46
N PHE A 33 -7.94 -6.34 85.77
CA PHE A 33 -6.60 -6.60 86.33
C PHE A 33 -5.97 -7.90 85.81
N GLN A 34 -6.77 -8.93 85.55
CA GLN A 34 -6.28 -10.15 84.91
C GLN A 34 -5.89 -9.94 83.44
N ALA A 35 -6.64 -9.12 82.70
CA ALA A 35 -6.29 -8.74 81.33
C ALA A 35 -4.99 -7.91 81.31
N ASP A 36 -4.88 -6.89 82.17
CA ASP A 36 -3.68 -6.06 82.29
C ASP A 36 -2.44 -6.90 82.67
N GLY A 37 -2.59 -7.90 83.55
CA GLY A 37 -1.53 -8.84 83.89
C GLY A 37 -1.11 -9.75 82.73
N ARG A 38 -2.05 -10.23 81.93
CA ARG A 38 -1.75 -10.99 80.70
C ARG A 38 -1.15 -10.11 79.61
N ASP A 39 -1.55 -8.85 79.48
CA ASP A 39 -0.97 -7.89 78.53
C ASP A 39 0.47 -7.55 78.88
N ALA A 40 0.78 -7.40 80.18
CA ALA A 40 2.17 -7.29 80.65
C ALA A 40 2.98 -8.53 80.29
N GLN A 41 2.42 -9.73 80.46
CA GLN A 41 3.07 -10.99 80.07
C GLN A 41 3.30 -11.05 78.54
N ARG A 42 2.28 -10.75 77.71
CA ARG A 42 2.40 -10.68 76.23
C ARG A 42 3.53 -9.74 75.80
N THR A 43 3.65 -8.60 76.46
CA THR A 43 4.69 -7.62 76.14
C THR A 43 6.09 -8.17 76.44
N VAL A 44 6.26 -8.84 77.60
CA VAL A 44 7.52 -9.50 77.97
C VAL A 44 7.85 -10.64 76.99
N ASP A 45 6.87 -11.47 76.66
CA ASP A 45 7.03 -12.62 75.77
C ASP A 45 7.36 -12.17 74.34
N ALA A 46 6.60 -11.22 73.79
CA ALA A 46 6.84 -10.65 72.46
C ALA A 46 8.20 -9.95 72.37
N THR A 47 8.63 -9.25 73.44
CA THR A 47 9.97 -8.66 73.51
C THR A 47 11.05 -9.75 73.54
N THR A 48 10.82 -10.83 74.29
CA THR A 48 11.74 -11.98 74.38
C THR A 48 11.87 -12.70 73.02
N ILE A 49 10.77 -12.85 72.29
CA ILE A 49 10.76 -13.37 70.91
C ILE A 49 11.56 -12.43 70.01
N ALA A 50 11.26 -11.12 70.03
CA ALA A 50 11.94 -10.14 69.19
C ALA A 50 13.46 -10.10 69.47
N ASP A 51 13.88 -10.06 70.73
CA ASP A 51 15.30 -10.10 71.10
C ASP A 51 15.98 -11.42 70.71
N SER A 52 15.24 -12.53 70.70
CA SER A 52 15.75 -13.82 70.20
C SER A 52 15.91 -13.83 68.67
N LEU A 53 15.02 -13.15 67.94
CA LEU A 53 15.17 -12.94 66.49
C LEU A 53 16.37 -12.05 66.16
N GLU A 54 16.67 -11.04 66.99
CA GLU A 54 17.89 -10.23 66.85
C GLU A 54 19.16 -11.07 67.09
N LYS A 55 19.13 -12.00 68.06
CA LYS A 55 20.24 -12.96 68.24
C LYS A 55 20.40 -13.90 67.05
N TYR A 56 19.29 -14.33 66.43
CA TYR A 56 19.35 -15.12 65.20
C TYR A 56 20.02 -14.34 64.07
N TYR A 57 19.69 -13.05 63.92
CA TYR A 57 20.34 -12.17 62.95
C TYR A 57 21.85 -12.06 63.19
N ASP A 58 22.30 -11.92 64.45
CA ASP A 58 23.73 -11.83 64.77
C ASP A 58 24.54 -13.04 64.27
N HIS A 59 23.90 -14.22 64.16
CA HIS A 59 24.55 -15.42 63.64
C HIS A 59 24.36 -15.63 62.13
N ASN A 60 23.20 -15.29 61.60
CA ASN A 60 22.80 -15.67 60.23
C ASN A 60 22.77 -14.49 59.24
N SER A 61 22.86 -13.25 59.72
CA SER A 61 22.70 -12.01 58.93
C SER A 61 21.37 -11.90 58.17
N GLU A 62 20.38 -12.71 58.54
CA GLU A 62 19.02 -12.75 58.01
C GLU A 62 18.06 -13.15 59.13
N TYR A 63 16.75 -12.99 58.93
CA TYR A 63 15.73 -13.46 59.85
C TYR A 63 15.13 -14.79 59.39
N PRO A 64 14.67 -15.64 60.32
CA PRO A 64 14.10 -16.93 59.97
C PRO A 64 12.80 -16.76 59.18
N SER A 65 12.50 -17.72 58.32
CA SER A 65 11.22 -17.76 57.63
C SER A 65 10.06 -18.03 58.58
N CYS A 66 8.85 -17.69 58.14
CA CYS A 66 7.67 -17.98 58.93
C CYS A 66 7.42 -19.49 59.12
N ALA A 67 7.77 -20.33 58.13
CA ALA A 67 7.72 -21.78 58.29
C ALA A 67 8.63 -22.28 59.42
N GLN A 68 9.82 -21.68 59.59
CA GLN A 68 10.73 -22.04 60.69
C GLN A 68 10.18 -21.62 62.06
N LEU A 69 9.46 -20.50 62.14
CA LEU A 69 8.92 -19.98 63.41
C LEU A 69 7.59 -20.60 63.83
N THR A 70 6.80 -21.12 62.89
CA THR A 70 5.53 -21.79 63.16
C THR A 70 5.67 -23.29 63.42
N ALA A 71 6.89 -23.83 63.33
CA ALA A 71 7.19 -25.20 63.72
C ALA A 71 6.88 -25.47 65.21
N PRO A 72 6.75 -26.73 65.65
CA PRO A 72 6.56 -27.05 67.06
C PRO A 72 7.66 -26.43 67.93
N ALA A 73 7.31 -25.98 69.15
CA ALA A 73 8.26 -25.27 70.02
C ALA A 73 9.55 -26.05 70.30
N SER A 74 9.50 -27.38 70.38
CA SER A 74 10.72 -28.20 70.54
C SER A 74 11.72 -28.02 69.38
N THR A 75 11.23 -27.76 68.17
CA THR A 75 12.05 -27.53 66.98
C THR A 75 12.58 -26.10 66.96
N VAL A 76 11.68 -25.12 67.18
CA VAL A 76 12.02 -23.68 67.19
C VAL A 76 13.10 -23.36 68.22
N ARG A 77 13.04 -23.99 69.39
CA ARG A 77 13.93 -23.74 70.54
C ARG A 77 15.20 -24.56 70.54
N SER A 78 15.32 -25.55 69.65
CA SER A 78 16.49 -26.43 69.58
C SER A 78 17.77 -25.62 69.32
N GLN A 79 18.94 -26.19 69.59
CA GLN A 79 20.23 -25.49 69.37
C GLN A 79 20.44 -25.06 67.91
N SER A 80 19.82 -25.76 66.95
CA SER A 80 19.81 -25.43 65.53
C SER A 80 18.50 -24.78 65.07
N GLY A 81 17.60 -24.45 66.00
CA GLY A 81 16.29 -23.86 65.72
C GLY A 81 16.35 -22.36 65.52
N ALA A 82 15.25 -21.79 65.02
CA ALA A 82 15.14 -20.36 64.73
C ALA A 82 15.28 -19.46 65.96
N LEU A 83 14.89 -19.94 67.16
CA LEU A 83 14.99 -19.21 68.42
C LEU A 83 15.71 -20.08 69.46
N ALA A 84 16.97 -20.43 69.18
CA ALA A 84 17.74 -21.34 70.01
C ALA A 84 17.78 -20.91 71.49
N GLY A 85 17.27 -21.78 72.38
CA GLY A 85 17.31 -21.58 73.83
C GLY A 85 16.31 -20.55 74.40
N ILE A 86 15.35 -20.03 73.61
CA ILE A 86 14.26 -19.20 74.16
C ILE A 86 13.43 -20.01 75.17
N ASP A 87 12.76 -19.36 76.13
CA ASP A 87 11.84 -20.02 77.06
C ASP A 87 10.59 -20.57 76.33
N SER A 88 10.01 -21.68 76.79
CA SER A 88 8.78 -22.28 76.22
C SER A 88 7.62 -21.35 76.42
N ASP A 89 7.59 -20.76 77.61
CA ASP A 89 6.45 -20.01 78.08
C ASP A 89 6.32 -18.72 77.26
N ALA A 90 7.47 -18.15 76.83
CA ALA A 90 7.50 -17.01 75.92
C ALA A 90 6.93 -17.30 74.52
N LEU A 91 6.83 -18.56 74.10
CA LEU A 91 6.22 -18.94 72.81
C LEU A 91 4.70 -19.16 72.91
N ILE A 92 4.13 -19.17 74.11
CA ILE A 92 2.73 -19.50 74.35
C ILE A 92 2.00 -18.23 74.75
N ALA A 93 1.02 -17.80 73.96
CA ALA A 93 0.23 -16.63 74.30
C ALA A 93 -0.59 -16.89 75.59
N PRO A 94 -0.84 -15.89 76.47
CA PRO A 94 -1.36 -16.14 77.82
C PRO A 94 -2.77 -16.76 77.94
N LYS A 95 -3.57 -16.77 76.88
CA LYS A 95 -4.89 -17.43 76.76
C LYS A 95 -4.87 -18.55 75.72
N ALA A 96 -3.70 -19.02 75.29
CA ALA A 96 -3.60 -20.16 74.41
C ALA A 96 -4.22 -21.41 75.06
N GLY A 97 -4.76 -22.31 74.23
CA GLY A 97 -5.31 -23.58 74.70
C GLY A 97 -4.24 -24.45 75.36
N SER A 98 -4.64 -25.35 76.26
CA SER A 98 -3.71 -26.18 77.04
C SER A 98 -2.85 -27.15 76.22
N SER A 99 -3.18 -27.38 74.94
CA SER A 99 -2.39 -28.19 73.99
C SER A 99 -1.50 -27.36 73.07
N THR A 100 -1.59 -26.03 73.11
CA THR A 100 -0.77 -25.14 72.28
C THR A 100 0.65 -25.15 72.79
N THR A 101 1.59 -25.50 71.90
CA THR A 101 3.02 -25.48 72.21
C THR A 101 3.73 -24.26 71.64
N ASN A 102 3.18 -23.67 70.59
CA ASN A 102 3.69 -22.47 69.95
C ASN A 102 2.52 -21.63 69.43
N SER A 103 2.47 -20.38 69.85
CA SER A 103 1.46 -19.39 69.49
C SER A 103 1.98 -18.39 68.45
N ILE A 104 3.08 -18.67 67.74
CA ILE A 104 3.49 -17.84 66.60
C ILE A 104 2.68 -18.22 65.36
N SER A 105 2.24 -17.22 64.58
CA SER A 105 1.48 -17.41 63.34
C SER A 105 1.96 -16.49 62.23
N CYS A 106 1.89 -16.94 60.97
CA CYS A 106 2.19 -16.12 59.79
C CYS A 106 1.02 -15.21 59.37
N ALA A 107 -0.16 -15.42 59.95
CA ALA A 107 -1.33 -14.61 59.63
C ALA A 107 -1.15 -13.21 60.25
N ASP A 108 -1.19 -12.16 59.41
CA ASP A 108 -1.11 -10.79 59.91
C ASP A 108 -2.37 -10.42 60.71
N LEU A 109 -2.17 -9.72 61.82
CA LEU A 109 -3.22 -9.16 62.66
C LEU A 109 -3.66 -7.82 62.07
N ALA A 110 -4.62 -7.88 61.15
CA ALA A 110 -5.18 -6.71 60.46
C ALA A 110 -6.26 -5.97 61.28
N SER A 111 -6.86 -6.60 62.29
CA SER A 111 -7.89 -6.00 63.15
C SER A 111 -8.02 -6.72 64.51
N ALA A 112 -8.60 -6.03 65.49
CA ALA A 112 -8.74 -6.42 66.90
C ALA A 112 -9.66 -7.64 67.18
N THR A 113 -10.12 -8.37 66.16
CA THR A 113 -11.37 -9.14 66.25
C THR A 113 -11.26 -10.66 66.37
N SER A 114 -10.06 -11.25 66.45
CA SER A 114 -9.80 -12.48 67.26
C SER A 114 -8.43 -13.08 66.99
N GLY A 115 -7.81 -13.57 68.08
CA GLY A 115 -6.58 -14.34 68.03
C GLY A 115 -5.68 -14.00 69.23
N ASP A 116 -5.38 -14.98 70.07
CA ASP A 116 -4.34 -14.84 71.09
C ASP A 116 -3.09 -15.57 70.61
N TYR A 117 -2.31 -14.87 69.80
CA TYR A 117 -1.11 -15.36 69.15
C TYR A 117 -0.17 -14.20 68.81
N PHE A 118 1.09 -14.51 68.56
CA PHE A 118 2.10 -13.56 68.09
C PHE A 118 2.18 -13.67 66.55
N ALA A 119 1.69 -12.66 65.84
CA ALA A 119 1.80 -12.61 64.38
C ALA A 119 3.22 -12.26 63.98
N TYR A 120 3.86 -13.14 63.22
CA TYR A 120 5.14 -12.91 62.57
C TYR A 120 4.91 -12.45 61.14
N VAL A 121 5.09 -11.17 60.89
CA VAL A 121 4.93 -10.55 59.58
C VAL A 121 6.31 -10.27 59.00
N GLY A 122 6.56 -10.84 57.82
CA GLY A 122 7.82 -10.77 57.12
C GLY A 122 8.10 -9.48 56.34
N ASP A 123 9.02 -9.58 55.39
CA ASP A 123 9.35 -8.54 54.41
C ASP A 123 8.40 -8.50 53.19
N GLY A 124 7.39 -9.36 53.17
CA GLY A 124 6.41 -9.46 52.07
C GLY A 124 6.89 -10.25 50.86
N SER A 125 8.07 -10.86 50.92
CA SER A 125 8.56 -11.78 49.88
C SER A 125 8.00 -13.19 50.07
N ASP A 126 7.86 -13.94 48.97
CA ASP A 126 7.49 -15.35 49.03
C ASP A 126 8.55 -16.19 49.76
N SER A 127 9.81 -15.78 49.64
CA SER A 127 10.95 -16.41 50.32
C SER A 127 10.85 -16.32 51.84
N CYS A 128 10.30 -15.24 52.39
CA CYS A 128 10.09 -15.10 53.82
C CYS A 128 9.09 -16.11 54.40
N ASN A 129 8.25 -16.72 53.57
CA ASN A 129 7.38 -17.80 54.04
C ASN A 129 8.12 -19.12 54.25
N THR A 130 9.23 -19.37 53.55
CA THR A 130 9.83 -20.71 53.44
C THR A 130 11.33 -20.81 53.64
N VAL A 131 12.09 -19.73 53.41
CA VAL A 131 13.56 -19.72 53.44
C VAL A 131 14.09 -18.74 54.47
N SER A 132 13.98 -17.43 54.23
CA SER A 132 14.42 -16.39 55.18
C SER A 132 13.76 -15.05 54.86
N CYS A 133 13.83 -14.10 55.80
CA CYS A 133 13.22 -12.79 55.71
C CYS A 133 14.27 -11.67 55.90
N LEU A 134 14.14 -10.56 55.18
CA LEU A 134 15.02 -9.39 55.30
C LEU A 134 14.66 -8.48 56.49
N GLN A 135 13.44 -8.58 56.98
CA GLN A 135 12.96 -7.93 58.19
C GLN A 135 11.86 -8.77 58.83
N PHE A 136 11.50 -8.43 60.05
CA PHE A 136 10.29 -8.97 60.67
C PHE A 136 9.53 -7.90 61.43
N THR A 137 8.27 -8.21 61.72
CA THR A 137 7.44 -7.46 62.63
C THR A 137 6.61 -8.45 63.44
N ILE A 138 6.73 -8.37 64.76
CA ILE A 138 5.85 -9.09 65.68
C ILE A 138 4.64 -8.21 65.98
N LYS A 139 3.44 -8.74 65.81
CA LYS A 139 2.20 -8.09 66.25
C LYS A 139 1.45 -8.95 67.24
N TYR A 140 0.78 -8.33 68.19
CA TYR A 140 -0.14 -8.98 69.13
C TYR A 140 -1.24 -8.00 69.54
N ILE A 141 -2.35 -8.49 70.08
CA ILE A 141 -3.47 -7.67 70.53
C ILE A 141 -3.46 -7.61 72.05
N ASP A 142 -3.52 -6.41 72.62
CA ASP A 142 -3.78 -6.21 74.04
C ASP A 142 -5.24 -6.55 74.35
N GLU A 143 -5.47 -7.36 75.38
CA GLU A 143 -6.80 -7.79 75.80
C GLU A 143 -7.59 -6.68 76.47
N SER A 144 -6.90 -5.77 77.16
CA SER A 144 -7.50 -4.67 77.91
C SER A 144 -8.14 -3.59 77.03
N ASP A 145 -7.57 -3.32 75.85
CA ASP A 145 -8.00 -2.23 74.95
C ASP A 145 -8.23 -2.67 73.49
N GLY A 146 -7.89 -3.91 73.12
CA GLY A 146 -8.05 -4.44 71.77
C GLY A 146 -7.07 -3.85 70.75
N THR A 147 -6.05 -3.11 71.17
CA THR A 147 -5.11 -2.46 70.25
C THR A 147 -4.04 -3.44 69.76
N VAL A 148 -3.67 -3.33 68.48
CA VAL A 148 -2.55 -4.10 67.92
C VAL A 148 -1.24 -3.43 68.32
N LYS A 149 -0.45 -4.11 69.15
CA LYS A 149 0.95 -3.73 69.43
C LYS A 149 1.86 -4.30 68.37
N THR A 150 2.92 -3.57 68.08
CA THR A 150 3.85 -3.87 66.99
C THR A 150 5.28 -3.70 67.48
N ILE A 151 6.11 -4.72 67.27
CA ILE A 151 7.56 -4.70 67.49
C ILE A 151 8.22 -5.02 66.16
N SER A 152 8.86 -4.02 65.56
CA SER A 152 9.64 -4.19 64.32
C SER A 152 11.07 -4.63 64.62
N SER A 153 11.68 -5.33 63.67
CA SER A 153 13.10 -5.66 63.70
C SER A 153 13.97 -4.41 63.89
N LYS A 154 15.00 -4.51 64.73
CA LYS A 154 15.96 -3.41 64.98
C LYS A 154 16.90 -3.23 63.79
N ARG A 155 17.11 -4.27 62.98
CA ARG A 155 17.95 -4.26 61.79
C ARG A 155 17.17 -4.75 60.58
N THR A 156 17.57 -4.28 59.41
CA THR A 156 17.05 -4.74 58.12
C THR A 156 18.20 -5.26 57.27
N VAL A 157 17.95 -6.29 56.48
CA VAL A 157 18.96 -6.90 55.60
C VAL A 157 18.85 -6.30 54.21
N ASP A 158 19.97 -5.93 53.59
CA ASP A 158 19.99 -5.49 52.20
C ASP A 158 19.73 -6.70 51.27
N ILE A 159 18.77 -6.57 50.34
CA ILE A 159 18.46 -7.63 49.35
C ILE A 159 19.69 -8.04 48.52
N ASN A 160 20.71 -7.19 48.40
CA ASN A 160 21.96 -7.52 47.73
C ASN A 160 22.71 -8.70 48.39
N THR A 161 22.41 -9.03 49.66
CA THR A 161 22.93 -10.23 50.34
C THR A 161 22.36 -11.53 49.76
N SER A 162 21.15 -11.49 49.19
CA SER A 162 20.51 -12.61 48.50
C SER A 162 21.09 -12.88 47.10
N GLY A 163 22.09 -12.08 46.68
CA GLY A 163 22.84 -12.23 45.44
C GLY A 163 22.73 -11.03 44.51
N THR A 164 23.22 -11.20 43.28
CA THR A 164 23.19 -10.15 42.26
C THR A 164 22.38 -10.61 41.05
N VAL A 165 21.53 -9.71 40.53
CA VAL A 165 20.82 -9.94 39.27
C VAL A 165 21.81 -9.86 38.11
N THR A 166 21.84 -10.88 37.27
CA THR A 166 22.61 -10.93 36.03
C THR A 166 21.64 -11.06 34.88
N VAL A 167 21.61 -10.06 34.00
CA VAL A 167 20.74 -10.03 32.82
C VAL A 167 21.52 -10.42 31.58
N THR A 168 20.84 -11.16 30.69
CA THR A 168 21.34 -11.56 29.38
C THR A 168 20.33 -11.16 28.31
N ALA A 169 20.82 -10.66 27.18
CA ALA A 169 19.99 -10.40 26.01
C ALA A 169 19.88 -11.68 25.17
N GLY A 170 18.65 -12.03 24.80
CA GLY A 170 18.34 -13.24 24.03
C GLY A 170 18.22 -12.97 22.53
N SER A 171 17.33 -13.73 21.87
CA SER A 171 17.06 -13.60 20.45
C SER A 171 16.35 -12.28 20.13
N VAL A 172 16.59 -11.78 18.92
CA VAL A 172 15.99 -10.56 18.38
C VAL A 172 15.40 -10.82 17.01
N THR A 173 14.37 -10.04 16.68
CA THR A 173 13.83 -9.89 15.33
C THR A 173 14.11 -8.47 14.84
N TYR A 174 13.40 -8.01 13.81
CA TYR A 174 13.46 -6.61 13.38
C TYR A 174 12.82 -5.66 14.40
N THR A 175 11.78 -6.11 15.10
CA THR A 175 10.95 -5.25 15.96
C THR A 175 10.68 -5.81 17.35
N SER A 176 11.27 -6.97 17.68
CA SER A 176 11.16 -7.59 18.99
C SER A 176 12.50 -8.11 19.49
N GLY A 177 12.60 -8.29 20.80
CA GLY A 177 13.79 -8.82 21.45
C GLY A 177 13.49 -9.25 22.88
N SER A 178 14.27 -10.19 23.37
CA SER A 178 14.08 -10.78 24.70
C SER A 178 15.24 -10.52 25.62
N ILE A 179 14.96 -10.52 26.93
CA ILE A 179 15.98 -10.63 27.97
C ILE A 179 15.58 -11.71 28.97
N SER A 180 16.57 -12.27 29.66
CA SER A 180 16.38 -13.18 30.79
C SER A 180 17.39 -12.88 31.89
N TRP A 181 17.02 -13.17 33.13
CA TRP A 181 17.84 -12.93 34.32
C TRP A 181 17.67 -14.04 35.37
N ASN A 182 18.64 -14.18 36.27
CA ASN A 182 18.48 -15.05 37.45
C ASN A 182 17.58 -14.39 38.48
N GLN A 183 16.72 -15.19 39.12
CA GLN A 183 15.89 -14.72 40.23
C GLN A 183 16.72 -14.63 41.51
N LEU A 184 16.39 -13.65 42.36
CA LEU A 184 16.91 -13.51 43.71
C LEU A 184 15.86 -13.94 44.72
N GLN A 185 16.35 -14.52 45.81
CA GLN A 185 15.56 -14.71 47.01
C GLN A 185 15.15 -13.35 47.58
N ASN A 186 14.00 -13.30 48.26
CA ASN A 186 13.47 -12.12 48.93
C ASN A 186 13.01 -10.98 47.99
N ALA A 187 13.10 -11.19 46.67
CA ALA A 187 12.55 -10.27 45.68
C ALA A 187 11.02 -10.32 45.67
N THR A 188 10.36 -9.16 45.72
CA THR A 188 8.90 -9.03 45.54
C THR A 188 8.51 -8.75 44.10
N GLY A 189 9.50 -8.59 43.22
CA GLY A 189 9.34 -8.39 41.79
C GLY A 189 10.65 -7.94 41.15
N TYR A 190 10.60 -7.57 39.87
CA TYR A 190 11.74 -7.02 39.15
C TYR A 190 11.34 -5.76 38.40
N THR A 191 12.22 -4.77 38.40
CA THR A 191 12.13 -3.59 37.55
C THR A 191 13.12 -3.73 36.41
N ILE A 192 12.63 -3.68 35.18
CA ILE A 192 13.39 -3.82 33.94
C ILE A 192 13.45 -2.45 33.28
N GLN A 193 14.63 -2.03 32.85
CA GLN A 193 14.82 -0.85 32.03
C GLN A 193 15.41 -1.20 30.68
N ARG A 194 14.93 -0.50 29.65
CA ARG A 194 15.46 -0.51 28.29
C ARG A 194 15.73 0.92 27.84
N ASP A 195 16.87 1.16 27.21
CA ASP A 195 17.19 2.42 26.55
C ASP A 195 18.02 2.15 25.26
N THR A 196 18.14 3.14 24.40
CA THR A 196 19.09 3.19 23.27
C THR A 196 20.48 3.70 23.70
N SER A 197 20.66 4.11 24.95
CA SER A 197 21.97 4.45 25.55
C SER A 197 22.29 3.53 26.72
N ASN A 198 23.58 3.20 26.91
CA ASN A 198 24.06 2.45 28.07
C ASN A 198 24.01 3.25 29.39
N THR A 199 23.80 4.57 29.32
CA THR A 199 23.66 5.43 30.49
C THR A 199 22.23 5.48 31.04
N PHE A 200 21.26 4.93 30.32
CA PHE A 200 19.83 4.95 30.68
C PHE A 200 19.30 6.37 30.98
N SER A 201 19.81 7.36 30.25
CA SER A 201 19.57 8.78 30.50
C SER A 201 18.89 9.48 29.32
N THR A 202 18.36 8.74 28.35
CA THR A 202 17.71 9.34 27.18
C THR A 202 16.19 9.41 27.33
N GLY A 203 15.52 10.19 26.49
CA GLY A 203 14.06 10.21 26.40
C GLY A 203 13.43 8.90 25.91
N ASN A 204 14.24 7.91 25.49
CA ASN A 204 13.79 6.58 25.06
C ASN A 204 13.73 5.55 26.20
N LEU A 205 14.08 5.95 27.43
CA LEU A 205 14.01 5.07 28.59
C LEU A 205 12.59 4.52 28.77
N LYS A 206 12.48 3.19 28.74
CA LYS A 206 11.26 2.46 29.08
C LYS A 206 11.52 1.61 30.31
N GLN A 207 10.55 1.58 31.21
CA GLN A 207 10.60 0.79 32.43
C GLN A 207 9.35 -0.09 32.53
N VAL A 208 9.55 -1.34 32.95
CA VAL A 208 8.48 -2.32 33.19
C VAL A 208 8.74 -3.03 34.51
N SER A 209 7.69 -3.21 35.32
CA SER A 209 7.76 -4.01 36.55
C SER A 209 7.02 -5.32 36.37
N VAL A 210 7.61 -6.42 36.84
CA VAL A 210 7.05 -7.77 36.77
C VAL A 210 7.07 -8.43 38.14
N GLY A 211 6.24 -9.46 38.32
CA GLY A 211 6.14 -10.21 39.58
C GLY A 211 7.40 -11.04 39.91
N PRO A 212 7.49 -11.56 41.14
CA PRO A 212 8.70 -12.21 41.66
C PRO A 212 9.02 -13.55 40.97
N ALA A 213 8.00 -14.21 40.40
CA ALA A 213 8.15 -15.47 39.66
C ALA A 213 8.64 -15.29 38.21
N VAL A 214 8.80 -14.05 37.72
CA VAL A 214 9.20 -13.79 36.32
C VAL A 214 10.72 -13.68 36.20
N SER A 215 11.29 -14.38 35.21
CA SER A 215 12.74 -14.43 34.94
C SER A 215 13.10 -14.06 33.48
N SER A 216 12.12 -13.63 32.68
CA SER A 216 12.35 -13.16 31.31
C SER A 216 11.29 -12.13 30.88
N TYR A 217 11.63 -11.31 29.89
CA TYR A 217 10.71 -10.32 29.32
C TYR A 217 10.92 -10.16 27.81
N GLN A 218 9.81 -10.00 27.08
CA GLN A 218 9.80 -9.81 25.63
C GLN A 218 9.37 -8.37 25.32
N PHE A 219 10.20 -7.65 24.58
CA PHE A 219 9.86 -6.36 24.00
C PHE A 219 9.36 -6.57 22.57
N THR A 220 8.27 -5.90 22.21
CA THR A 220 7.63 -6.03 20.88
C THR A 220 7.60 -4.73 20.08
N ASP A 221 8.18 -3.66 20.62
CA ASP A 221 8.12 -2.27 20.14
C ASP A 221 9.52 -1.72 19.79
N LEU A 222 10.40 -2.56 19.25
CA LEU A 222 11.77 -2.17 18.90
C LEU A 222 11.85 -1.64 17.46
N ALA A 223 12.79 -0.73 17.21
CA ALA A 223 13.15 -0.30 15.87
C ALA A 223 14.20 -1.26 15.28
N PRO A 224 14.17 -1.56 13.96
CA PRO A 224 15.21 -2.34 13.29
C PRO A 224 16.58 -1.66 13.34
N ASN A 225 17.65 -2.46 13.21
CA ASN A 225 19.04 -1.99 13.21
C ASN A 225 19.40 -1.05 14.38
N THR A 226 18.82 -1.27 15.56
CA THR A 226 18.98 -0.40 16.72
C THR A 226 19.51 -1.20 17.91
N THR A 227 20.61 -0.73 18.49
CA THR A 227 21.17 -1.31 19.73
C THR A 227 20.35 -0.85 20.92
N TYR A 228 19.80 -1.80 21.66
CA TYR A 228 19.14 -1.57 22.93
C TYR A 228 20.00 -2.09 24.07
N TYR A 229 20.00 -1.34 25.16
CA TYR A 229 20.65 -1.63 26.42
C TYR A 229 19.59 -1.96 27.45
N TYR A 230 19.84 -2.99 28.26
CA TYR A 230 18.92 -3.52 29.25
C TYR A 230 19.62 -3.64 30.60
N ARG A 231 18.89 -3.30 31.66
CA ARG A 231 19.28 -3.61 33.04
C ARG A 231 18.07 -3.99 33.85
N VAL A 232 18.26 -4.82 34.86
CA VAL A 232 17.21 -5.33 35.73
C VAL A 232 17.65 -5.16 37.18
N GLN A 233 16.74 -4.75 38.06
CA GLN A 233 16.95 -4.77 39.51
C GLN A 233 15.83 -5.59 40.16
N ALA A 234 16.14 -6.27 41.26
CA ALA A 234 15.14 -6.90 42.10
C ALA A 234 14.48 -5.85 42.99
N ASN A 235 13.17 -5.87 43.06
CA ASN A 235 12.39 -5.01 43.95
C ASN A 235 12.27 -5.70 45.31
N ALA A 236 12.35 -4.92 46.37
CA ALA A 236 12.12 -5.35 47.75
C ALA A 236 11.19 -4.35 48.43
N THR A 237 10.43 -4.83 49.41
CA THR A 237 9.58 -3.96 50.26
C THR A 237 10.42 -3.12 51.23
N VAL A 238 11.66 -3.51 51.47
CA VAL A 238 12.55 -3.02 52.53
C VAL A 238 13.94 -2.75 51.96
N ASN A 239 14.65 -1.75 52.49
CA ASN A 239 16.04 -1.41 52.14
C ASN A 239 16.30 -0.99 50.69
N ASN A 240 15.26 -0.52 49.99
CA ASN A 240 15.28 -0.19 48.56
C ASN A 240 15.50 -1.42 47.68
N SER A 241 15.35 -1.23 46.36
CA SER A 241 15.63 -2.28 45.38
C SER A 241 17.12 -2.64 45.35
N SER A 242 17.44 -3.83 44.84
CA SER A 242 18.83 -4.24 44.63
C SER A 242 19.57 -3.23 43.75
N LEU A 243 20.90 -3.34 43.73
CA LEU A 243 21.68 -2.70 42.68
C LEU A 243 21.18 -3.19 41.30
N TRP A 244 21.32 -2.32 40.31
CA TRP A 244 21.10 -2.70 38.91
C TRP A 244 22.06 -3.82 38.52
N SER A 245 21.58 -4.75 37.71
CA SER A 245 22.38 -5.78 37.07
C SER A 245 23.51 -5.19 36.20
N ASN A 246 24.34 -6.08 35.66
CA ASN A 246 25.14 -5.75 34.47
C ASN A 246 24.25 -5.16 33.35
N ILE A 247 24.87 -4.43 32.43
CA ILE A 247 24.18 -3.91 31.25
C ILE A 247 24.28 -4.96 30.13
N ALA A 248 23.16 -5.61 29.80
CA ALA A 248 23.07 -6.41 28.58
C ALA A 248 22.73 -5.51 27.39
N ASN A 249 23.19 -5.88 26.20
CA ASN A 249 22.81 -5.17 24.99
C ASN A 249 22.71 -6.10 23.79
N LYS A 250 21.85 -5.72 22.85
CA LYS A 250 21.71 -6.40 21.56
C LYS A 250 21.15 -5.43 20.52
N ALA A 251 21.67 -5.51 19.30
CA ALA A 251 21.07 -4.83 18.16
C ALA A 251 19.97 -5.70 17.54
N THR A 252 18.82 -5.11 17.25
CA THR A 252 17.79 -5.74 16.40
C THR A 252 18.33 -5.98 15.00
N ASN A 253 17.69 -6.91 14.27
CA ASN A 253 18.12 -7.23 12.91
C ASN A 253 17.96 -6.02 11.99
N THR A 254 18.91 -5.85 11.08
CA THR A 254 18.81 -4.88 9.99
C THR A 254 17.81 -5.37 8.95
N LEU A 255 16.93 -4.49 8.47
CA LEU A 255 16.01 -4.85 7.40
C LEU A 255 16.79 -5.26 6.13
N PRO A 256 16.38 -6.35 5.46
CA PRO A 256 17.05 -6.83 4.27
C PRO A 256 16.88 -5.83 3.12
N THR A 257 17.91 -5.68 2.30
CA THR A 257 17.85 -4.85 1.09
C THR A 257 17.52 -5.76 -0.09
N PRO A 258 16.35 -5.63 -0.74
CA PRO A 258 16.04 -6.43 -1.91
C PRO A 258 16.99 -6.09 -3.06
N THR A 259 17.20 -7.04 -3.97
CA THR A 259 17.91 -6.82 -5.23
C THR A 259 16.91 -6.94 -6.36
N LEU A 260 16.81 -5.90 -7.19
CA LEU A 260 16.01 -5.95 -8.41
C LEU A 260 16.75 -6.76 -9.47
N ALA A 261 16.09 -7.81 -9.96
CA ALA A 261 16.52 -8.55 -11.13
C ALA A 261 16.17 -7.80 -12.42
N ASN A 262 16.65 -8.28 -13.56
CA ASN A 262 16.23 -7.78 -14.86
C ASN A 262 14.71 -7.97 -15.04
N ALA A 263 14.01 -6.89 -15.39
CA ALA A 263 12.58 -6.91 -15.63
C ALA A 263 12.27 -7.72 -16.89
N GLN A 264 11.09 -8.35 -16.87
CA GLN A 264 10.48 -8.84 -18.11
C GLN A 264 9.77 -7.66 -18.78
N VAL A 265 10.19 -7.33 -20.00
CA VAL A 265 9.57 -6.30 -20.82
C VAL A 265 8.69 -6.98 -21.86
N ASN A 266 7.39 -6.69 -21.83
CA ASN A 266 6.41 -7.19 -22.78
C ASN A 266 5.64 -5.98 -23.31
N PRO A 267 5.77 -5.61 -24.58
CA PRO A 267 6.37 -4.35 -25.04
C PRO A 267 5.81 -3.04 -24.45
N VAL A 268 4.60 -3.04 -23.88
CA VAL A 268 4.02 -1.89 -23.17
C VAL A 268 4.08 -2.01 -21.63
N THR A 269 4.20 -3.22 -21.08
CA THR A 269 4.38 -3.54 -19.67
C THR A 269 5.84 -3.85 -19.32
N VAL A 270 6.23 -3.44 -18.11
CA VAL A 270 7.51 -3.77 -17.47
C VAL A 270 7.16 -4.47 -16.17
N THR A 271 7.63 -5.71 -16.00
CA THR A 271 7.44 -6.48 -14.76
C THR A 271 8.79 -6.67 -14.07
N GLU A 272 8.97 -5.91 -12.99
CA GLU A 272 10.09 -6.02 -12.07
C GLU A 272 9.96 -7.26 -11.20
N SER A 273 11.09 -7.83 -10.78
CA SER A 273 11.10 -8.90 -9.78
C SER A 273 12.26 -8.76 -8.79
N TRP A 274 12.06 -9.28 -7.58
CA TRP A 274 13.08 -9.30 -6.53
C TRP A 274 12.98 -10.58 -5.68
N GLY A 275 14.07 -10.91 -4.99
CA GLY A 275 14.12 -12.04 -4.06
C GLY A 275 13.21 -11.83 -2.85
N SER A 276 12.53 -12.90 -2.40
CA SER A 276 11.74 -12.84 -1.17
C SER A 276 12.63 -12.74 0.06
N THR A 277 12.32 -11.79 0.92
CA THR A 277 12.95 -11.59 2.22
C THR A 277 11.96 -11.98 3.33
N SER A 278 12.42 -12.71 4.35
CA SER A 278 11.55 -13.20 5.43
C SER A 278 11.37 -12.14 6.52
N GLY A 279 10.16 -12.10 7.10
CA GLY A 279 9.80 -11.29 8.26
C GLY A 279 9.55 -9.80 7.99
N VAL A 280 9.37 -9.41 6.73
CA VAL A 280 8.93 -8.05 6.32
C VAL A 280 7.40 -8.03 6.14
N THR A 281 6.77 -6.86 6.21
CA THR A 281 5.31 -6.73 6.06
C THR A 281 4.91 -6.43 4.62
N THR A 282 5.69 -5.57 3.95
CA THR A 282 5.44 -5.10 2.58
C THR A 282 6.74 -4.82 1.85
N TYR A 283 6.64 -4.61 0.55
CA TYR A 283 7.67 -3.92 -0.23
C TYR A 283 7.12 -2.59 -0.71
N THR A 284 7.91 -1.53 -0.58
CA THR A 284 7.65 -0.24 -1.19
C THR A 284 8.39 -0.15 -2.50
N ILE A 285 7.68 0.10 -3.59
CA ILE A 285 8.24 0.34 -4.92
C ILE A 285 8.21 1.84 -5.17
N GLN A 286 9.29 2.38 -5.69
CA GLN A 286 9.36 3.76 -6.11
C GLN A 286 9.71 3.83 -7.59
N ARG A 287 8.99 4.67 -8.33
CA ARG A 287 9.18 4.91 -9.77
C ARG A 287 9.30 6.39 -10.10
N ALA A 288 10.19 6.76 -11.00
CA ALA A 288 10.45 8.15 -11.36
C ALA A 288 10.92 8.32 -12.81
N ASP A 289 10.85 9.54 -13.33
CA ASP A 289 11.36 9.92 -14.67
C ASP A 289 12.85 10.33 -14.64
N ASN A 290 13.52 10.19 -13.50
CA ASN A 290 14.94 10.54 -13.33
C ASN A 290 15.63 9.67 -12.28
N THR A 291 16.96 9.56 -12.38
CA THR A 291 17.81 8.77 -11.49
C THR A 291 17.82 9.24 -10.03
N SER A 292 17.50 10.51 -9.80
CA SER A 292 17.46 11.11 -8.45
C SER A 292 16.13 10.86 -7.74
N PHE A 293 15.16 10.25 -8.41
CA PHE A 293 13.81 10.01 -7.89
C PHE A 293 13.10 11.29 -7.38
N THR A 294 13.34 12.42 -8.04
CA THR A 294 12.56 13.64 -7.75
C THR A 294 11.12 13.46 -8.23
N SER A 295 10.14 13.86 -7.39
CA SER A 295 8.70 13.68 -7.65
C SER A 295 8.27 12.23 -7.92
N ALA A 296 9.00 11.27 -7.34
CA ALA A 296 8.75 9.87 -7.57
C ALA A 296 7.39 9.40 -7.02
N GLN A 297 6.74 8.52 -7.79
CA GLN A 297 5.52 7.84 -7.38
C GLN A 297 5.89 6.62 -6.53
N THR A 298 5.03 6.31 -5.57
CA THR A 298 5.27 5.22 -4.62
C THR A 298 4.08 4.27 -4.60
N ASP A 299 4.37 2.99 -4.76
CA ASP A 299 3.40 1.90 -4.66
C ASP A 299 3.85 0.91 -3.58
N SER A 300 2.94 0.04 -3.12
CA SER A 300 3.26 -0.97 -2.13
C SER A 300 2.60 -2.30 -2.47
N VAL A 301 3.34 -3.38 -2.26
CA VAL A 301 2.86 -4.76 -2.43
C VAL A 301 3.08 -5.56 -1.16
N SER A 302 2.33 -6.65 -0.99
CA SER A 302 2.46 -7.52 0.17
C SER A 302 3.83 -8.20 0.24
N ALA A 303 4.25 -8.62 1.43
CA ALA A 303 5.52 -9.35 1.63
C ALA A 303 5.65 -10.65 0.83
N ASN A 304 4.53 -11.24 0.42
CA ASN A 304 4.51 -12.45 -0.41
C ASN A 304 4.66 -12.15 -1.90
N SER A 305 4.46 -10.90 -2.31
CA SER A 305 4.71 -10.50 -3.69
C SER A 305 6.21 -10.45 -3.98
N LYS A 306 6.59 -10.94 -5.15
CA LYS A 306 7.97 -10.90 -5.66
C LYS A 306 8.08 -10.09 -6.95
N THR A 307 6.99 -9.46 -7.37
CA THR A 307 6.89 -8.80 -8.66
C THR A 307 6.07 -7.52 -8.57
N TYR A 308 6.36 -6.59 -9.47
CA TYR A 308 5.55 -5.40 -9.69
C TYR A 308 5.50 -5.10 -11.17
N SER A 309 4.31 -4.81 -11.69
CA SER A 309 4.08 -4.50 -13.10
C SER A 309 3.70 -3.04 -13.27
N ASP A 310 4.32 -2.38 -14.24
CA ASP A 310 4.06 -1.01 -14.66
C ASP A 310 3.93 -0.94 -16.19
N THR A 311 3.43 0.16 -16.74
CA THR A 311 3.29 0.42 -18.18
C THR A 311 3.96 1.74 -18.60
N PRO A 312 5.29 1.86 -18.50
CA PRO A 312 6.01 3.11 -18.77
C PRO A 312 6.24 3.36 -20.26
N ILE A 313 5.23 3.90 -20.96
CA ILE A 313 5.33 4.12 -22.41
C ILE A 313 6.06 5.42 -22.74
N GLY A 314 7.01 5.36 -23.67
CA GLY A 314 7.56 6.50 -24.39
C GLY A 314 8.80 7.15 -23.75
N ASN A 315 8.93 7.11 -22.42
CA ASN A 315 10.10 7.65 -21.71
C ASN A 315 10.73 6.60 -20.79
N ALA A 316 12.04 6.75 -20.55
CA ALA A 316 12.76 5.91 -19.61
C ALA A 316 12.22 6.13 -18.19
N ARG A 317 11.77 5.05 -17.54
CA ARG A 317 11.30 5.04 -16.16
C ARG A 317 12.29 4.29 -15.28
N TYR A 318 12.59 4.88 -14.12
CA TYR A 318 13.52 4.36 -13.12
C TYR A 318 12.76 3.73 -11.97
N TYR A 319 13.20 2.55 -11.53
CA TYR A 319 12.57 1.80 -10.44
C TYR A 319 13.59 1.45 -9.36
N ARG A 320 13.13 1.46 -8.11
CA ARG A 320 13.81 0.88 -6.96
C ARG A 320 12.79 0.34 -5.97
N VAL A 321 13.16 -0.68 -5.21
CA VAL A 321 12.29 -1.33 -4.22
C VAL A 321 13.01 -1.40 -2.88
N ARG A 322 12.26 -1.34 -1.78
CA ARG A 322 12.79 -1.58 -0.43
C ARG A 322 11.83 -2.44 0.38
N ALA A 323 12.40 -3.21 1.30
CA ALA A 323 11.61 -3.90 2.30
C ALA A 323 11.07 -2.91 3.34
N THR A 324 9.85 -3.14 3.79
CA THR A 324 9.20 -2.35 4.84
C THR A 324 8.57 -3.27 5.88
N ILE A 325 8.71 -2.89 7.15
CA ILE A 325 8.03 -3.56 8.25
C ILE A 325 7.14 -2.56 8.98
N SER A 326 5.90 -2.97 9.24
CA SER A 326 4.94 -2.19 9.99
C SER A 326 4.73 -2.85 11.35
N ASN A 327 4.90 -2.08 12.42
CA ASN A 327 4.66 -2.50 13.79
C ASN A 327 3.66 -1.54 14.44
N GLY A 328 2.41 -1.99 14.58
CA GLY A 328 1.30 -1.08 14.90
C GLY A 328 1.19 0.03 13.86
N SER A 329 1.20 1.28 14.31
CA SER A 329 1.12 2.47 13.44
C SER A 329 2.48 2.94 12.89
N THR A 330 3.58 2.36 13.36
CA THR A 330 4.93 2.77 12.95
C THR A 330 5.41 1.92 11.78
N THR A 331 5.92 2.57 10.73
CA THR A 331 6.51 1.88 9.57
C THR A 331 8.01 2.18 9.51
N TYR A 332 8.81 1.12 9.43
CA TYR A 332 10.25 1.20 9.26
C TYR A 332 10.63 0.81 7.85
N ASN A 333 11.54 1.58 7.27
CA ASN A 333 11.99 1.42 5.90
C ASN A 333 13.42 0.89 5.86
N GLY A 334 13.64 -0.17 5.08
CA GLY A 334 14.98 -0.63 4.74
C GLY A 334 15.66 0.31 3.73
N ALA A 335 16.90 -0.03 3.38
CA ALA A 335 17.60 0.64 2.30
C ALA A 335 16.93 0.33 0.95
N TRP A 336 17.07 1.24 0.00
CA TRP A 336 16.65 1.02 -1.38
C TRP A 336 17.56 0.01 -2.08
N SER A 337 16.97 -0.79 -2.97
CA SER A 337 17.68 -1.66 -3.90
C SER A 337 18.59 -0.87 -4.86
N ASN A 338 19.32 -1.61 -5.70
CA ASN A 338 19.83 -1.07 -6.96
C ASN A 338 18.69 -0.41 -7.77
N THR A 339 19.05 0.63 -8.53
CA THR A 339 18.14 1.28 -9.49
C THR A 339 18.21 0.55 -10.83
N VAL A 340 17.05 0.31 -11.42
CA VAL A 340 16.89 -0.24 -12.77
C VAL A 340 16.12 0.75 -13.63
N THR A 341 16.31 0.68 -14.95
CA THR A 341 15.71 1.62 -15.91
C THR A 341 15.17 0.87 -17.11
N TYR A 342 13.94 1.18 -17.49
CA TYR A 342 13.29 0.58 -18.64
C TYR A 342 12.55 1.63 -19.46
N THR A 343 12.51 1.41 -20.77
CA THR A 343 11.70 2.18 -21.70
C THR A 343 10.79 1.19 -22.40
N SER A 344 9.47 1.35 -22.25
CA SER A 344 8.49 0.57 -23.02
C SER A 344 8.03 1.40 -24.22
N TYR A 345 7.62 0.72 -25.29
CA TYR A 345 7.21 1.35 -26.54
C TYR A 345 5.97 0.69 -27.11
N VAL A 346 5.18 1.43 -27.89
CA VAL A 346 4.04 0.85 -28.59
C VAL A 346 4.58 0.09 -29.82
N PRO A 347 4.39 -1.23 -29.91
CA PRO A 347 4.86 -2.03 -31.02
C PRO A 347 4.15 -1.63 -32.32
N GLN A 348 4.86 -1.71 -33.44
CA GLN A 348 4.30 -1.42 -34.76
C GLN A 348 3.25 -2.46 -35.18
N PRO A 349 2.36 -2.15 -36.15
CA PRO A 349 1.43 -3.13 -36.69
C PRO A 349 2.14 -4.36 -37.26
N ASP A 350 1.50 -5.52 -37.19
CA ASP A 350 2.11 -6.80 -37.63
C ASP A 350 2.43 -6.81 -39.15
N SER A 351 1.73 -5.99 -39.92
CA SER A 351 1.96 -5.79 -41.35
C SER A 351 1.49 -4.41 -41.81
N ALA A 352 1.96 -3.95 -42.98
CA ALA A 352 1.39 -2.78 -43.64
C ALA A 352 -0.08 -3.01 -44.02
N PRO A 353 -0.93 -1.97 -44.03
CA PRO A 353 -2.32 -2.12 -44.48
C PRO A 353 -2.38 -2.38 -45.99
N SER A 354 -3.41 -3.11 -46.44
CA SER A 354 -3.78 -3.13 -47.86
C SER A 354 -4.62 -1.91 -48.20
N ILE A 355 -4.67 -1.52 -49.48
CA ILE A 355 -5.56 -0.46 -49.97
C ILE A 355 -6.32 -0.98 -51.19
N SER A 356 -7.62 -0.71 -51.24
CA SER A 356 -8.45 -0.92 -52.42
C SER A 356 -9.09 0.40 -52.83
N SER A 357 -9.25 0.62 -54.12
CA SER A 357 -9.92 1.81 -54.67
C SER A 357 -11.13 1.40 -55.51
N ALA A 358 -12.15 2.26 -55.52
CA ALA A 358 -13.32 2.12 -56.37
C ALA A 358 -13.85 3.51 -56.77
N VAL A 359 -14.51 3.57 -57.93
CA VAL A 359 -15.26 4.76 -58.36
C VAL A 359 -16.73 4.35 -58.52
N SER A 360 -17.63 5.14 -57.94
CA SER A 360 -19.08 4.98 -58.07
C SER A 360 -19.73 6.34 -58.30
N GLY A 361 -20.27 6.54 -59.50
CA GLY A 361 -20.75 7.86 -59.93
C GLY A 361 -19.66 8.93 -59.80
N ALA A 362 -20.00 10.04 -59.14
CA ALA A 362 -19.12 11.18 -58.91
C ALA A 362 -18.20 11.04 -57.67
N THR A 363 -18.02 9.83 -57.13
CA THR A 363 -17.21 9.60 -55.92
C THR A 363 -16.15 8.53 -56.15
N ALA A 364 -14.89 8.88 -55.90
CA ALA A 364 -13.76 7.96 -55.84
C ALA A 364 -13.47 7.66 -54.36
N THR A 365 -13.32 6.39 -53.99
CA THR A 365 -13.13 5.97 -52.60
C THR A 365 -11.95 5.02 -52.48
N GLY A 366 -11.04 5.33 -51.56
CA GLY A 366 -10.00 4.42 -51.08
C GLY A 366 -10.40 3.81 -49.74
N ILE A 367 -10.28 2.49 -49.60
CA ILE A 367 -10.59 1.76 -48.36
C ILE A 367 -9.35 1.00 -47.90
N SER A 368 -8.91 1.27 -46.67
CA SER A 368 -7.82 0.55 -46.02
C SER A 368 -8.29 -0.80 -45.48
N GLY A 369 -7.53 -1.85 -45.78
CA GLY A 369 -7.61 -3.13 -45.10
C GLY A 369 -7.27 -3.01 -43.62
N THR A 370 -7.70 -4.01 -42.84
CA THR A 370 -7.40 -4.07 -41.40
C THR A 370 -5.98 -4.56 -41.15
N VAL A 371 -5.32 -3.99 -40.15
CA VAL A 371 -4.08 -4.52 -39.58
C VAL A 371 -4.31 -4.97 -38.13
N THR A 372 -3.42 -5.81 -37.62
CA THR A 372 -3.43 -6.28 -36.24
C THR A 372 -2.27 -5.67 -35.43
N CYS A 373 -2.53 -5.45 -34.15
CA CYS A 373 -1.55 -5.01 -33.14
C CYS A 373 -1.38 -6.15 -32.12
N SER A 374 -0.72 -7.25 -32.51
CA SER A 374 -0.65 -8.50 -31.73
C SER A 374 -0.06 -8.35 -30.33
N GLN A 375 0.79 -7.34 -30.16
CA GLN A 375 1.52 -7.05 -28.93
C GLN A 375 0.85 -5.95 -28.08
N GLY A 376 -0.42 -5.65 -28.35
CA GLY A 376 -1.24 -4.66 -27.64
C GLY A 376 -1.45 -3.35 -28.42
N GLY A 377 -2.55 -2.66 -28.10
CA GLY A 377 -2.94 -1.38 -28.72
C GLY A 377 -4.06 -1.48 -29.75
N THR A 378 -4.56 -0.32 -30.17
CA THR A 378 -5.64 -0.19 -31.15
C THR A 378 -5.07 0.27 -32.49
N PRO A 379 -5.39 -0.38 -33.62
CA PRO A 379 -4.93 0.09 -34.93
C PRO A 379 -5.63 1.40 -35.31
N VAL A 380 -4.86 2.34 -35.85
CA VAL A 380 -5.31 3.61 -36.40
C VAL A 380 -4.81 3.78 -37.82
N TYR A 381 -5.60 4.44 -38.66
CA TYR A 381 -5.37 4.57 -40.09
C TYR A 381 -5.39 6.02 -40.52
N SER A 382 -4.63 6.33 -41.56
CA SER A 382 -4.61 7.62 -42.24
C SER A 382 -4.47 7.37 -43.73
N LEU A 383 -5.23 8.09 -44.55
CA LEU A 383 -5.30 7.89 -46.00
C LEU A 383 -4.98 9.19 -46.73
N ARG A 384 -4.58 9.08 -47.99
CA ARG A 384 -4.42 10.20 -48.93
C ARG A 384 -4.71 9.75 -50.35
N GLU A 385 -4.88 10.72 -51.23
CA GLU A 385 -5.25 10.52 -52.63
C GLU A 385 -4.42 11.41 -53.55
N THR A 386 -4.29 11.00 -54.80
CA THR A 386 -3.87 11.84 -55.91
C THR A 386 -4.68 11.48 -57.15
N HIS A 387 -4.92 12.45 -58.04
CA HIS A 387 -5.58 12.20 -59.32
C HIS A 387 -4.90 12.91 -60.47
N LYS A 388 -5.01 12.31 -61.66
CA LYS A 388 -4.48 12.86 -62.91
C LYS A 388 -5.27 12.38 -64.11
N SER A 389 -5.34 13.20 -65.15
CA SER A 389 -5.93 12.84 -66.44
C SER A 389 -4.86 12.49 -67.49
N ASN A 390 -3.61 12.93 -67.32
CA ASN A 390 -2.51 12.53 -68.19
C ASN A 390 -1.53 11.60 -67.45
N SER A 391 -1.02 10.59 -68.15
CA SER A 391 0.00 9.66 -67.63
C SER A 391 1.38 10.30 -67.47
N GLY A 392 1.66 11.38 -68.20
CA GLY A 392 2.87 12.17 -68.05
C GLY A 392 2.87 13.11 -66.84
N ASP A 393 1.73 13.31 -66.18
CA ASP A 393 1.63 14.19 -65.02
C ASP A 393 2.23 13.53 -63.77
N GLY A 394 2.97 14.31 -62.99
CA GLY A 394 3.47 13.89 -61.68
C GLY A 394 2.34 13.70 -60.67
N ASP A 395 2.56 12.85 -59.67
CA ASP A 395 1.59 12.62 -58.61
C ASP A 395 1.59 13.79 -57.62
N ASN A 396 0.47 14.51 -57.54
CA ASN A 396 0.25 15.56 -56.54
C ASN A 396 -0.63 15.00 -55.42
N TRP A 397 0.01 14.51 -54.35
CA TRP A 397 -0.68 13.87 -53.24
C TRP A 397 -1.33 14.88 -52.30
N THR A 398 -2.57 14.59 -51.89
CA THR A 398 -3.21 15.31 -50.78
C THR A 398 -2.49 15.06 -49.46
N SER A 399 -2.70 15.96 -48.51
CA SER A 399 -2.29 15.73 -47.13
C SER A 399 -2.97 14.48 -46.57
N TRP A 400 -2.24 13.74 -45.74
CA TRP A 400 -2.78 12.63 -44.97
C TRP A 400 -3.98 13.07 -44.12
N THR A 401 -5.03 12.26 -44.10
CA THR A 401 -6.18 12.47 -43.20
C THR A 401 -5.74 12.34 -41.74
N SER A 402 -6.51 12.94 -40.83
CA SER A 402 -6.35 12.68 -39.40
C SER A 402 -6.46 11.20 -39.08
N TRP A 403 -5.69 10.73 -38.09
CA TRP A 403 -5.73 9.35 -37.62
C TRP A 403 -7.14 8.95 -37.16
N SER A 404 -7.59 7.77 -37.58
CA SER A 404 -8.87 7.21 -37.15
C SER A 404 -8.77 5.70 -36.89
N SER A 405 -9.36 5.22 -35.80
CA SER A 405 -9.47 3.78 -35.48
C SER A 405 -10.69 3.11 -36.11
N SER A 406 -11.68 3.89 -36.54
CA SER A 406 -12.95 3.39 -37.09
C SER A 406 -13.14 3.76 -38.55
N ASN A 407 -12.72 4.97 -38.96
CA ASN A 407 -12.84 5.41 -40.33
C ASN A 407 -11.62 4.96 -41.15
N ARG A 408 -11.84 3.95 -41.99
CA ARG A 408 -10.85 3.38 -42.90
C ARG A 408 -11.09 3.76 -44.36
N SER A 409 -12.01 4.69 -44.60
CA SER A 409 -12.43 5.10 -45.93
C SER A 409 -12.10 6.57 -46.16
N TYR A 410 -11.59 6.88 -47.35
CA TYR A 410 -11.39 8.24 -47.80
C TYR A 410 -12.06 8.41 -49.17
N ALA A 411 -13.12 9.22 -49.18
CA ALA A 411 -13.90 9.52 -50.36
C ALA A 411 -13.60 10.94 -50.83
N VAL A 412 -13.37 11.09 -52.14
CA VAL A 412 -13.14 12.35 -52.83
C VAL A 412 -14.06 12.46 -54.03
N THR A 413 -14.28 13.68 -54.52
CA THR A 413 -14.99 13.92 -55.78
C THR A 413 -14.22 13.27 -56.92
N ALA A 414 -14.89 12.41 -57.69
CA ALA A 414 -14.33 11.82 -58.89
C ALA A 414 -14.50 12.76 -60.08
N TYR A 415 -13.43 12.98 -60.84
CA TYR A 415 -13.46 13.77 -62.07
C TYR A 415 -13.50 12.83 -63.28
N GLU A 416 -14.38 13.10 -64.23
CA GLU A 416 -14.55 12.26 -65.41
C GLU A 416 -13.24 12.08 -66.19
N GLY A 417 -12.86 10.83 -66.45
CA GLY A 417 -11.62 10.48 -67.15
C GLY A 417 -10.36 10.47 -66.28
N TYR A 418 -10.40 10.93 -65.03
CA TYR A 418 -9.23 10.94 -64.16
C TYR A 418 -8.98 9.56 -63.54
N GLN A 419 -7.70 9.19 -63.43
CA GLN A 419 -7.26 8.11 -62.56
C GLN A 419 -7.08 8.65 -61.15
N HIS A 420 -7.79 8.08 -60.17
CA HIS A 420 -7.63 8.34 -58.75
C HIS A 420 -6.79 7.24 -58.12
N THR A 421 -5.71 7.61 -57.43
CA THR A 421 -4.78 6.70 -56.77
C THR A 421 -4.74 6.97 -55.27
N PHE A 422 -4.93 5.93 -54.48
CA PHE A 422 -5.02 6.01 -53.02
C PHE A 422 -3.85 5.30 -52.34
N GLN A 423 -3.47 5.81 -51.17
CA GLN A 423 -2.51 5.18 -50.27
C GLN A 423 -3.01 5.28 -48.83
N ALA A 424 -2.75 4.25 -48.03
CA ALA A 424 -3.04 4.22 -46.60
C ALA A 424 -1.75 4.04 -45.79
N LYS A 425 -1.79 4.44 -44.53
CA LYS A 425 -0.80 4.05 -43.53
C LYS A 425 -1.51 3.71 -42.22
N ALA A 426 -0.89 2.82 -41.44
CA ALA A 426 -1.42 2.38 -40.16
C ALA A 426 -0.35 2.46 -39.08
N ALA A 427 -0.79 2.69 -37.84
CA ALA A 427 0.00 2.61 -36.63
C ALA A 427 -0.83 1.96 -35.52
N CYS A 428 -0.19 1.50 -34.45
CA CYS A 428 -0.85 1.07 -33.23
C CYS A 428 -0.81 2.22 -32.22
N THR A 429 -1.90 2.43 -31.46
CA THR A 429 -1.95 3.41 -30.38
C THR A 429 -2.29 2.77 -29.04
N TYR A 430 -1.66 3.27 -27.97
CA TYR A 430 -1.95 2.91 -26.59
C TYR A 430 -1.73 4.13 -25.69
N ALA A 431 -2.70 4.45 -24.83
CA ALA A 431 -2.64 5.58 -23.89
C ALA A 431 -2.05 6.88 -24.50
N SER A 432 -2.53 7.25 -25.70
CA SER A 432 -2.13 8.43 -26.47
C SER A 432 -0.73 8.42 -27.10
N SER A 433 0.03 7.33 -26.95
CA SER A 433 1.29 7.10 -27.67
C SER A 433 1.04 6.33 -28.97
N TYR A 434 1.88 6.56 -29.97
CA TYR A 434 1.82 5.91 -31.28
C TYR A 434 3.06 5.05 -31.50
N SER A 435 2.89 3.93 -32.18
CA SER A 435 3.99 3.15 -32.71
C SER A 435 4.64 3.83 -33.92
N THR A 436 5.71 3.24 -34.45
CA THR A 436 6.13 3.52 -35.82
C THR A 436 5.02 3.13 -36.81
N GLU A 437 4.97 3.85 -37.93
CA GLU A 437 3.92 3.74 -38.94
C GLU A 437 4.35 2.78 -40.07
N LEU A 438 3.40 2.01 -40.61
CA LEU A 438 3.59 1.22 -41.83
C LEU A 438 2.68 1.73 -42.94
N THR A 439 3.25 1.95 -44.12
CA THR A 439 2.54 2.52 -45.28
C THR A 439 2.22 1.42 -46.29
N SER A 440 1.02 1.44 -46.86
CA SER A 440 0.58 0.53 -47.92
C SER A 440 1.29 0.82 -49.25
N GLY A 441 1.17 -0.12 -50.20
CA GLY A 441 1.28 0.19 -51.62
C GLY A 441 0.15 1.14 -52.08
N THR A 442 -0.02 1.32 -53.39
CA THR A 442 -1.06 2.17 -53.97
C THR A 442 -2.15 1.35 -54.67
N SER A 443 -3.38 1.86 -54.71
CA SER A 443 -4.47 1.31 -55.53
C SER A 443 -5.09 2.41 -56.36
N SER A 444 -5.30 2.14 -57.65
CA SER A 444 -5.82 3.12 -58.61
C SER A 444 -7.13 2.67 -59.24
N SER A 445 -8.03 3.62 -59.45
CA SER A 445 -9.28 3.41 -60.18
C SER A 445 -9.56 4.59 -61.11
N VAL A 446 -10.11 4.32 -62.27
CA VAL A 446 -10.36 5.34 -63.29
C VAL A 446 -11.84 5.68 -63.29
N CYS A 447 -12.17 6.97 -63.22
CA CYS A 447 -13.53 7.44 -63.43
C CYS A 447 -13.83 7.42 -64.93
N GLY A 448 -14.91 6.75 -65.32
CA GLY A 448 -15.38 6.77 -66.72
C GLY A 448 -15.71 8.19 -67.18
N ILE A 449 -15.71 8.40 -68.49
CA ILE A 449 -16.19 9.64 -69.09
C ILE A 449 -17.61 9.39 -69.55
N ASN A 450 -18.56 10.22 -69.12
CA ASN A 450 -19.93 10.10 -69.54
C ASN A 450 -20.04 10.35 -71.06
N THR A 451 -21.06 9.79 -71.69
CA THR A 451 -21.31 10.02 -73.11
C THR A 451 -21.41 11.52 -73.39
N PRO A 452 -20.56 12.09 -74.26
CA PRO A 452 -20.55 13.52 -74.49
C PRO A 452 -21.86 13.99 -75.14
N ALA A 453 -22.25 15.23 -74.87
CA ALA A 453 -23.44 15.82 -75.48
C ALA A 453 -23.32 15.87 -77.01
N THR A 454 -24.46 15.75 -77.70
CA THR A 454 -24.56 15.90 -79.15
C THR A 454 -23.88 17.20 -79.60
N PRO A 455 -22.99 17.16 -80.61
CA PRO A 455 -22.29 18.36 -81.06
C PRO A 455 -23.30 19.37 -81.61
N THR A 456 -23.30 20.58 -81.04
CA THR A 456 -24.18 21.67 -81.46
C THR A 456 -23.45 22.64 -82.38
N TRP A 457 -24.17 23.11 -83.38
CA TRP A 457 -23.72 24.10 -84.32
C TRP A 457 -23.95 25.51 -83.78
N PRO A 458 -22.91 26.29 -83.42
CA PRO A 458 -23.08 27.70 -83.12
C PRO A 458 -23.47 28.44 -84.41
N SER A 459 -24.46 29.32 -84.34
CA SER A 459 -25.12 30.00 -85.47
C SER A 459 -24.24 31.02 -86.25
N GLY A 460 -22.92 30.91 -86.19
CA GLY A 460 -21.96 31.78 -86.87
C GLY A 460 -20.92 30.99 -87.65
N LEU A 461 -21.08 30.93 -88.97
CA LEU A 461 -20.01 30.53 -89.89
C LEU A 461 -18.91 31.60 -89.83
N SER A 462 -17.69 31.24 -89.43
CA SER A 462 -16.56 32.14 -89.62
C SER A 462 -16.04 31.99 -91.06
N LYS A 463 -16.00 33.11 -91.78
CA LYS A 463 -15.53 33.18 -93.17
C LYS A 463 -14.04 33.48 -93.18
N SER A 464 -13.28 32.79 -94.03
CA SER A 464 -11.88 33.13 -94.26
C SER A 464 -11.56 33.15 -95.75
N TRP A 465 -10.73 34.11 -96.17
CA TRP A 465 -10.30 34.27 -97.56
C TRP A 465 -8.92 33.66 -97.77
N ARG A 466 -8.81 32.70 -98.68
CA ARG A 466 -7.55 32.07 -99.09
C ARG A 466 -7.68 31.66 -100.58
N GLN A 467 -6.59 31.60 -101.34
CA GLN A 467 -6.58 31.12 -102.74
C GLN A 467 -7.73 31.65 -103.65
N ASN A 468 -8.00 32.96 -103.60
CA ASN A 468 -9.01 33.65 -104.43
C ASN A 468 -10.47 33.13 -104.30
N THR A 469 -10.80 32.43 -103.21
CA THR A 469 -12.16 31.94 -102.90
C THR A 469 -12.46 32.04 -101.39
N TRP A 470 -13.75 32.16 -101.02
CA TRP A 470 -14.17 32.10 -99.61
C TRP A 470 -14.26 30.65 -99.14
N GLY A 471 -13.69 30.35 -97.97
CA GLY A 471 -13.88 29.08 -97.25
C GLY A 471 -14.66 29.29 -95.95
N HIS A 472 -15.39 28.27 -95.54
CA HIS A 472 -16.20 28.29 -94.31
C HIS A 472 -15.53 27.45 -93.23
N TYR A 473 -15.35 28.04 -92.04
CA TYR A 473 -14.86 27.32 -90.87
C TYR A 473 -16.03 26.83 -90.03
N MET A 474 -16.02 25.53 -89.75
CA MET A 474 -16.96 24.85 -88.88
C MET A 474 -16.37 24.72 -87.46
N TRP A 475 -16.73 25.62 -86.55
CA TRP A 475 -16.42 25.48 -85.12
C TRP A 475 -17.63 24.87 -84.43
N TYR A 476 -17.46 23.73 -83.76
CA TYR A 476 -18.44 23.20 -82.83
C TYR A 476 -18.08 23.65 -81.42
N GLY A 477 -19.07 24.00 -80.61
CA GLY A 477 -18.83 24.20 -79.18
C GLY A 477 -18.55 22.85 -78.52
N THR A 478 -17.29 22.50 -78.29
CA THR A 478 -16.93 21.22 -77.65
C THR A 478 -17.05 21.32 -76.12
N TYR A 479 -17.81 20.41 -75.52
CA TYR A 479 -18.07 20.31 -74.07
C TYR A 479 -17.49 19.02 -73.48
N CYS A 480 -16.29 18.61 -73.88
CA CYS A 480 -15.60 17.56 -73.13
C CYS A 480 -15.42 18.04 -71.67
N PRO A 481 -15.67 17.19 -70.66
CA PRO A 481 -15.48 17.56 -69.26
C PRO A 481 -14.07 18.14 -69.01
N GLY A 482 -13.96 19.08 -68.08
CA GLY A 482 -12.68 19.73 -67.77
C GLY A 482 -11.57 18.70 -67.48
N GLY A 483 -10.42 18.87 -68.14
CA GLY A 483 -9.28 17.95 -68.00
C GLY A 483 -9.28 16.75 -68.94
N THR A 484 -10.32 16.59 -69.75
CA THR A 484 -10.37 15.63 -70.87
C THR A 484 -10.17 16.36 -72.21
N TRP A 485 -9.78 15.66 -73.26
CA TRP A 485 -9.61 16.21 -74.61
C TRP A 485 -10.41 15.43 -75.64
N VAL A 486 -10.72 16.07 -76.76
CA VAL A 486 -11.32 15.40 -77.92
C VAL A 486 -10.31 14.40 -78.47
N ASN A 487 -10.71 13.13 -78.59
CA ASN A 487 -9.83 12.06 -79.05
C ASN A 487 -10.11 11.68 -80.50
N ASP A 488 -11.31 11.19 -80.76
CA ASP A 488 -11.77 10.81 -82.10
C ASP A 488 -12.98 11.63 -82.51
N THR A 489 -13.05 11.86 -83.82
CA THR A 489 -14.05 12.73 -84.42
C THR A 489 -14.53 12.11 -85.71
N TRP A 490 -15.82 12.18 -85.96
CA TRP A 490 -16.41 11.74 -87.21
C TRP A 490 -17.33 12.84 -87.70
N PHE A 491 -16.97 13.43 -88.84
CA PHE A 491 -17.75 14.45 -89.51
C PHE A 491 -17.96 14.04 -90.96
N HIS A 492 -19.18 14.21 -91.44
CA HIS A 492 -19.59 13.94 -92.81
C HIS A 492 -20.42 15.10 -93.33
N SER A 493 -20.16 15.56 -94.56
CA SER A 493 -20.96 16.61 -95.21
C SER A 493 -21.38 16.21 -96.63
N ARG A 494 -22.61 16.57 -97.00
CA ARG A 494 -23.19 16.36 -98.35
C ARG A 494 -23.86 17.64 -98.87
N PRO A 495 -23.56 18.12 -100.09
CA PRO A 495 -24.20 19.31 -100.65
C PRO A 495 -25.60 19.02 -101.22
N TRP A 496 -26.47 20.04 -101.30
CA TRP A 496 -27.66 19.99 -102.15
C TRP A 496 -27.26 20.13 -103.63
N SER A 497 -27.79 19.25 -104.48
CA SER A 497 -27.39 18.97 -105.88
C SER A 497 -26.68 20.09 -106.66
N GLY A 498 -25.46 19.82 -107.12
CA GLY A 498 -24.70 20.68 -108.06
C GLY A 498 -23.70 21.64 -107.43
N ALA A 499 -23.61 21.72 -106.10
CA ALA A 499 -22.60 22.49 -105.38
C ALA A 499 -21.44 21.61 -104.89
N THR A 500 -20.24 22.20 -104.74
CA THR A 500 -19.12 21.62 -103.97
C THR A 500 -19.24 22.03 -102.50
N PRO A 501 -18.83 21.16 -101.54
CA PRO A 501 -17.84 20.07 -101.64
C PRO A 501 -18.43 18.73 -102.08
N ALA A 502 -17.59 17.77 -102.47
CA ALA A 502 -18.00 16.37 -102.65
C ALA A 502 -18.35 15.71 -101.30
N ASP A 503 -19.12 14.62 -101.33
CA ASP A 503 -19.36 13.75 -100.17
C ASP A 503 -18.02 13.32 -99.57
N ASN A 504 -17.69 13.85 -98.38
CA ASN A 504 -16.39 13.61 -97.75
C ASN A 504 -16.52 13.37 -96.25
N TYR A 505 -15.50 12.74 -95.69
CA TYR A 505 -15.32 12.50 -94.25
C TYR A 505 -14.14 13.31 -93.74
N HIS A 506 -14.34 14.02 -92.63
CA HIS A 506 -13.31 14.84 -92.00
C HIS A 506 -13.26 14.65 -90.48
N ASN A 507 -12.17 15.12 -89.87
CA ASN A 507 -12.07 15.31 -88.41
C ASN A 507 -12.64 16.68 -88.00
N PHE A 508 -13.08 16.82 -86.74
CA PHE A 508 -13.54 18.12 -86.22
C PHE A 508 -12.41 19.16 -86.22
N GLY A 509 -12.76 20.44 -86.44
CA GLY A 509 -11.79 21.52 -86.55
C GLY A 509 -11.04 21.58 -87.89
N PHE A 510 -11.50 20.84 -88.89
CA PHE A 510 -10.96 20.91 -90.25
C PHE A 510 -11.48 22.14 -91.02
N ASN A 511 -10.59 22.73 -91.83
CA ASN A 511 -10.95 23.76 -92.80
C ASN A 511 -11.42 23.09 -94.09
N ASP A 512 -12.74 23.01 -94.28
CA ASP A 512 -13.27 22.49 -95.54
C ASP A 512 -13.61 23.62 -96.53
N TRP A 513 -13.31 23.36 -97.81
CA TRP A 513 -13.35 24.35 -98.88
C TRP A 513 -14.59 24.16 -99.74
N TRP A 514 -15.58 25.04 -99.54
CA TRP A 514 -16.87 24.92 -100.22
C TRP A 514 -17.02 26.03 -101.25
N TRP A 515 -17.02 25.68 -102.54
CA TRP A 515 -17.30 26.64 -103.62
C TRP A 515 -18.81 26.68 -103.90
N LEU A 516 -19.43 27.84 -103.67
CA LEU A 516 -20.89 28.01 -103.62
C LEU A 516 -21.50 28.62 -104.89
N GLY A 517 -20.75 28.67 -106.00
CA GLY A 517 -21.18 29.26 -107.26
C GLY A 517 -21.48 30.78 -107.19
N PRO A 518 -21.75 31.45 -108.33
CA PRO A 518 -21.88 32.92 -108.38
C PRO A 518 -23.15 33.51 -107.74
N SER A 519 -24.12 32.70 -107.29
CA SER A 519 -25.48 33.14 -106.91
C SER A 519 -25.81 33.14 -105.41
N GLY A 520 -24.82 33.19 -104.51
CA GLY A 520 -25.06 33.71 -103.16
C GLY A 520 -25.41 32.73 -102.03
N GLY A 521 -25.48 31.41 -102.24
CA GLY A 521 -25.52 30.42 -101.13
C GLY A 521 -25.94 29.00 -101.51
N ALA A 522 -25.69 28.02 -100.62
CA ALA A 522 -26.12 26.62 -100.77
C ALA A 522 -26.53 25.96 -99.43
N SER A 523 -27.42 24.97 -99.51
CA SER A 523 -27.74 24.07 -98.40
C SER A 523 -26.71 22.95 -98.32
N VAL A 524 -26.11 22.76 -97.15
CA VAL A 524 -25.21 21.64 -96.86
C VAL A 524 -25.81 20.81 -95.72
N PHE A 525 -25.95 19.51 -95.94
CA PHE A 525 -26.28 18.56 -94.88
C PHE A 525 -24.98 18.15 -94.18
N TYR A 526 -24.99 18.14 -92.85
CA TYR A 526 -23.87 17.62 -92.07
C TYR A 526 -24.33 16.51 -91.13
N GLU A 527 -23.40 15.61 -90.80
CA GLU A 527 -23.51 14.63 -89.72
C GLU A 527 -22.22 14.66 -88.89
N ALA A 528 -22.32 14.70 -87.56
CA ALA A 528 -21.16 14.86 -86.71
C ALA A 528 -21.29 14.18 -85.35
N ARG A 529 -20.21 13.57 -84.86
CA ARG A 529 -20.06 12.99 -83.51
C ARG A 529 -18.59 12.91 -83.08
N TYR A 530 -18.33 12.85 -81.79
CA TYR A 530 -16.98 12.82 -81.20
C TYR A 530 -16.91 11.91 -79.96
N THR A 531 -15.69 11.57 -79.56
CA THR A 531 -15.34 10.99 -78.26
C THR A 531 -14.46 11.94 -77.46
N CYS A 532 -14.56 11.87 -76.14
CA CYS A 532 -13.62 12.51 -75.22
C CYS A 532 -12.72 11.43 -74.61
N ALA A 533 -11.45 11.75 -74.35
CA ALA A 533 -10.53 10.83 -73.69
C ALA A 533 -9.58 11.51 -72.71
N THR A 534 -8.94 10.65 -71.95
CA THR A 534 -7.75 10.93 -71.14
C THR A 534 -6.68 9.88 -71.46
N SER A 535 -5.52 9.90 -70.78
CA SER A 535 -4.54 8.81 -70.92
C SER A 535 -5.03 7.48 -70.37
N TYR A 536 -6.16 7.45 -69.65
CA TYR A 536 -6.61 6.30 -68.87
C TYR A 536 -7.92 5.68 -69.39
N THR A 537 -8.78 6.46 -70.04
CA THR A 537 -10.06 5.97 -70.58
C THR A 537 -10.59 6.86 -71.69
N SER A 538 -11.55 6.36 -72.45
CA SER A 538 -12.28 7.06 -73.50
C SER A 538 -13.78 6.94 -73.27
N SER A 539 -14.54 7.98 -73.63
CA SER A 539 -15.99 7.95 -73.64
C SER A 539 -16.51 7.10 -74.81
N ASP A 540 -17.78 6.71 -74.72
CA ASP A 540 -18.55 6.32 -75.90
C ASP A 540 -18.71 7.52 -76.87
N TRP A 541 -19.07 7.23 -78.12
CA TRP A 541 -19.40 8.25 -79.12
C TRP A 541 -20.61 9.09 -78.67
N SER A 542 -20.52 10.41 -78.84
CA SER A 542 -21.68 11.27 -78.69
C SER A 542 -22.79 10.89 -79.69
N PRO A 543 -24.06 11.17 -79.37
CA PRO A 543 -25.15 10.98 -80.31
C PRO A 543 -24.87 11.75 -81.61
N LEU A 544 -25.31 11.18 -82.73
CA LEU A 544 -25.11 11.80 -84.03
C LEU A 544 -25.93 13.09 -84.14
N SER A 545 -25.24 14.21 -84.39
CA SER A 545 -25.87 15.46 -84.77
C SER A 545 -26.00 15.51 -86.28
N SER A 546 -27.17 15.84 -86.81
CA SER A 546 -27.36 16.02 -88.24
C SER A 546 -28.36 17.11 -88.55
N ASP A 547 -28.01 18.05 -89.43
CA ASP A 547 -28.91 19.14 -89.81
C ASP A 547 -28.54 19.71 -91.20
N TRP A 548 -29.47 20.48 -91.78
CA TRP A 548 -29.25 21.28 -92.96
C TRP A 548 -28.85 22.70 -92.59
N ILE A 549 -27.67 23.14 -93.01
CA ILE A 549 -27.22 24.52 -92.83
C ILE A 549 -27.27 25.28 -94.15
N TRP A 550 -27.76 26.51 -94.08
CA TRP A 550 -27.68 27.43 -95.21
C TRP A 550 -26.38 28.21 -95.12
N VAL A 551 -25.57 28.10 -96.16
CA VAL A 551 -24.26 28.74 -96.26
C VAL A 551 -24.38 29.85 -97.30
N TYR A 552 -24.06 31.09 -96.92
CA TYR A 552 -24.15 32.26 -97.81
C TYR A 552 -22.78 32.94 -97.99
N TRP A 553 -22.60 33.57 -99.15
CA TRP A 553 -21.38 34.33 -99.51
C TRP A 553 -21.07 35.45 -98.53
#